data_AF-A0A973UNS7-F1
#
_entry.id   AF-A0A973UNS7-F1
#
_cell.length_a   1.000
_cell.length_b   1.000
_cell.length_c   1.000
_cell.angle_alpha   90.00
_cell.angle_beta   90.00
_cell.angle_gamma   90.00
#
_symmetry.space_group_name_H-M   'P 1'
#
loop_
_entity.id
_entity.type
_entity.pdbx_description
1 polymer ?
#
loop_
_entity_poly.entity_id
_entity_poly.type
_entity_poly.pdbx_seq_one_letter_code
_entity_poly.pdbx_strand_id
1 'polypeptide(L)'
;MSQAQDHGQNDVNGAAGPHVPQTRTARHRRIVDILNRQPVRSQSQLAKLLADDGLSVTQATLSRDLDELNAVKIRNNDGDLIYAVPSEGGFRTPRAPLGESAKEERMRRLSQELLISAEASAN
;
A
#
# COMPACT_ATOMS: atom_id res chain seq x y z
N MET A 1 7.02 57.59 -14.70
CA MET A 1 6.51 56.72 -15.78
C MET A 1 7.67 55.87 -16.28
N SER A 2 7.76 54.63 -15.82
CA SER A 2 8.37 53.51 -16.56
C SER A 2 8.00 52.20 -15.87
N GLN A 3 7.15 51.43 -16.57
CA GLN A 3 6.95 49.97 -16.59
C GLN A 3 7.39 49.15 -15.37
N ALA A 4 6.44 48.60 -14.59
CA ALA A 4 5.70 47.35 -14.85
C ALA A 4 6.50 46.10 -14.48
N GLN A 5 6.58 45.83 -13.18
CA GLN A 5 6.79 44.49 -12.62
C GLN A 5 5.45 44.05 -12.03
N ASP A 6 4.74 43.17 -12.75
CA ASP A 6 3.67 42.37 -12.17
C ASP A 6 4.03 40.92 -12.45
N HIS A 7 4.48 40.23 -11.41
CA HIS A 7 4.81 38.81 -11.47
C HIS A 7 3.49 38.06 -11.54
N GLY A 8 3.12 37.65 -12.75
CA GLY A 8 2.00 36.75 -13.02
C GLY A 8 2.18 35.44 -12.25
N GLN A 9 1.58 35.41 -11.06
CA GLN A 9 1.15 34.20 -10.38
C GLN A 9 0.17 33.50 -11.33
N ASN A 10 0.61 32.43 -11.98
CA ASN A 10 -0.30 31.56 -12.73
C ASN A 10 -0.53 30.28 -11.93
N ASP A 11 -1.75 30.22 -11.44
CA ASP A 11 -2.40 29.19 -10.65
C ASP A 11 -2.13 27.76 -11.14
N VAL A 12 -1.39 26.99 -10.34
CA VAL A 12 -1.39 25.52 -10.43
C VAL A 12 -2.35 24.97 -9.39
N ASN A 13 -3.65 25.01 -9.69
CA ASN A 13 -4.63 24.31 -8.87
C ASN A 13 -5.69 23.65 -9.77
N GLY A 14 -5.69 22.32 -9.82
CA GLY A 14 -6.64 21.58 -10.64
C GLY A 14 -6.45 20.07 -10.68
N ALA A 15 -6.46 19.40 -9.51
CA ALA A 15 -7.05 18.07 -9.29
C ALA A 15 -6.74 17.57 -7.87
N ALA A 16 -7.32 18.22 -6.85
CA ALA A 16 -7.37 17.67 -5.51
C ALA A 16 -8.34 16.48 -5.50
N GLY A 17 -7.82 15.29 -5.83
CA GLY A 17 -8.46 14.02 -5.47
C GLY A 17 -8.64 13.93 -3.94
N PRO A 18 -9.46 12.99 -3.44
CA PRO A 18 -9.72 12.86 -2.01
C PRO A 18 -8.41 12.77 -1.21
N HIS A 19 -8.09 13.81 -0.44
CA HIS A 19 -6.88 13.86 0.37
C HIS A 19 -7.01 12.85 1.51
N VAL A 20 -6.30 11.72 1.40
CA VAL A 20 -6.19 10.75 2.48
C VAL A 20 -5.62 11.47 3.71
N PRO A 21 -6.20 11.29 4.91
CA PRO A 21 -5.68 11.92 6.12
C PRO A 21 -4.19 11.59 6.29
N GLN A 22 -3.32 12.60 6.42
CA GLN A 22 -1.86 12.42 6.53
C GLN A 22 -1.40 11.80 7.86
N THR A 23 -2.30 11.14 8.59
CA THR A 23 -1.99 10.46 9.85
C THR A 23 -1.10 9.24 9.60
N ARG A 24 -0.27 8.90 10.58
CA ARG A 24 0.60 7.72 10.53
C ARG A 24 -0.21 6.44 10.29
N THR A 25 -1.32 6.26 11.01
CA THR A 25 -2.19 5.08 10.88
C THR A 25 -2.79 4.94 9.49
N ALA A 26 -3.32 6.03 8.91
CA ALA A 26 -3.87 6.00 7.55
C ALA A 26 -2.79 5.67 6.51
N ARG A 27 -1.61 6.27 6.66
CA ARG A 27 -0.46 5.99 5.79
C ARG A 27 0.01 4.55 5.89
N HIS A 28 0.17 4.02 7.10
CA HIS A 28 0.56 2.62 7.34
C HIS A 28 -0.43 1.65 6.71
N ARG A 29 -1.73 1.87 6.92
CA ARG A 29 -2.78 1.08 6.28
C ARG A 29 -2.66 1.13 4.75
N ARG A 30 -2.43 2.31 4.19
CA ARG A 30 -2.28 2.47 2.73
C ARG A 30 -1.04 1.77 2.18
N ILE A 31 0.10 1.85 2.88
CA ILE A 31 1.33 1.13 2.51
C ILE A 31 1.05 -0.37 2.46
N VAL A 32 0.43 -0.93 3.51
CA VAL A 32 0.08 -2.35 3.58
C VAL A 32 -0.85 -2.75 2.43
N ASP A 33 -1.89 -1.94 2.17
CA ASP A 33 -2.83 -2.20 1.07
C ASP A 33 -2.11 -2.24 -0.29
N ILE A 34 -1.19 -1.30 -0.57
CA ILE A 34 -0.44 -1.26 -1.82
C ILE A 34 0.45 -2.50 -1.95
N LEU A 35 1.23 -2.82 -0.91
CA LEU A 35 2.14 -3.96 -0.91
C LEU A 35 1.41 -5.31 -1.03
N ASN A 36 0.15 -5.38 -0.58
CA ASN A 36 -0.71 -6.56 -0.70
C ASN A 36 -1.44 -6.68 -2.05
N ARG A 37 -1.50 -5.62 -2.85
CA ARG A 37 -2.19 -5.60 -4.15
C ARG A 37 -1.25 -5.83 -5.32
N GLN A 38 -0.02 -5.33 -5.23
CA GLN A 38 0.92 -5.37 -6.36
C GLN A 38 2.38 -5.43 -5.92
N PRO A 39 3.27 -6.01 -6.75
CA PRO A 39 4.70 -6.04 -6.46
C PRO A 39 5.32 -4.62 -6.48
N VAL A 40 6.01 -4.28 -5.40
CA VAL A 40 6.72 -2.99 -5.27
C VAL A 40 8.20 -3.23 -5.06
N ARG A 41 9.03 -2.80 -6.01
CA ARG A 41 10.47 -3.08 -6.08
C ARG A 41 11.33 -2.02 -5.35
N SER A 42 10.81 -0.80 -5.18
CA SER A 42 11.56 0.31 -4.58
C SER A 42 10.69 1.26 -3.75
N GLN A 43 11.31 1.97 -2.81
CA GLN A 43 10.64 3.02 -2.04
C GLN A 43 10.16 4.18 -2.92
N SER A 44 10.91 4.54 -3.98
CA SER A 44 10.47 5.57 -4.92
C SER A 44 9.21 5.17 -5.68
N GLN A 45 9.09 3.89 -6.05
CA GLN A 45 7.86 3.35 -6.64
C GLN A 45 6.71 3.44 -5.64
N LEU A 46 6.92 3.04 -4.38
CA LEU A 46 5.90 3.14 -3.33
C LEU A 46 5.47 4.59 -3.08
N ALA A 47 6.41 5.54 -3.04
CA ALA A 47 6.12 6.95 -2.87
C ALA A 47 5.27 7.51 -4.03
N LYS A 48 5.54 7.09 -5.27
CA LYS A 48 4.72 7.46 -6.43
C LYS A 48 3.30 6.93 -6.30
N LEU A 49 3.14 5.66 -5.93
CA LEU A 49 1.83 5.03 -5.74
C LEU A 49 1.02 5.71 -4.62
N LEU A 50 1.67 6.08 -3.52
CA LEU A 50 1.03 6.84 -2.45
C LEU A 50 0.63 8.25 -2.92
N ALA A 51 1.47 8.92 -3.71
CA ALA A 51 1.16 10.24 -4.27
C ALA A 51 -0.02 10.19 -5.26
N ASP A 52 -0.11 9.13 -6.07
CA ASP A 52 -1.26 8.88 -6.96
C ASP A 52 -2.58 8.70 -6.16
N ASP A 53 -2.48 8.27 -4.90
CA ASP A 53 -3.59 8.19 -3.94
C ASP A 53 -3.80 9.48 -3.11
N GLY A 54 -3.10 10.57 -3.44
CA GLY A 54 -3.17 11.85 -2.74
C GLY A 54 -2.37 11.91 -1.43
N LEU A 55 -1.47 10.96 -1.18
CA LEU A 55 -0.61 10.88 0.00
C LEU A 55 0.86 11.11 -0.39
N SER A 56 1.30 12.36 -0.31
CA SER A 56 2.70 12.72 -0.58
C SER A 56 3.58 12.53 0.64
N VAL A 57 4.65 11.73 0.52
CA VAL A 57 5.61 11.50 1.59
C VAL A 57 7.05 11.58 1.12
N THR A 58 7.93 11.97 2.05
CA THR A 58 9.38 11.95 1.81
C THR A 58 9.93 10.53 1.90
N GLN A 59 11.08 10.30 1.28
CA GLN A 59 11.78 9.02 1.38
C GLN A 59 12.15 8.68 2.84
N ALA A 60 12.54 9.66 3.65
CA ALA A 60 12.87 9.45 5.06
C ALA A 60 11.65 8.98 5.89
N THR A 61 10.48 9.58 5.64
CA THR A 61 9.21 9.15 6.27
C THR A 61 8.89 7.72 5.87
N LEU A 62 8.94 7.43 4.57
CA LEU A 62 8.60 6.12 4.03
C LEU A 62 9.53 5.01 4.51
N SER A 63 10.83 5.30 4.65
CA SER A 63 11.79 4.36 5.22
C SER A 63 11.40 3.98 6.65
N ARG A 64 11.11 4.98 7.50
CA ARG A 64 10.68 4.75 8.89
C ARG A 64 9.38 3.96 8.95
N ASP A 65 8.40 4.28 8.11
CA ASP A 65 7.13 3.54 8.09
C ASP A 65 7.35 2.06 7.69
N LEU A 66 8.20 1.79 6.70
CA LEU A 66 8.54 0.41 6.30
C LEU A 66 9.24 -0.36 7.42
N ASP A 67 10.16 0.29 8.14
CA ASP A 67 10.85 -0.30 9.29
C ASP A 67 9.85 -0.60 10.43
N GLU A 68 8.96 0.34 10.74
CA GLU A 68 7.91 0.19 11.75
C GLU A 68 6.91 -0.92 11.41
N LEU A 69 6.59 -1.08 10.11
CA LEU A 69 5.77 -2.16 9.58
C LEU A 69 6.52 -3.49 9.47
N ASN A 70 7.82 -3.54 9.80
CA ASN A 70 8.69 -4.70 9.61
C ASN A 70 8.65 -5.23 8.16
N ALA A 71 8.54 -4.32 7.19
CA ALA A 71 8.51 -4.68 5.77
C ALA A 71 9.89 -5.19 5.34
N VAL A 72 9.92 -6.31 4.62
CA VAL A 72 11.16 -6.93 4.14
C VAL A 72 11.11 -7.17 2.65
N LYS A 73 12.28 -7.30 2.02
CA LYS A 73 12.38 -7.71 0.62
C LYS A 73 12.33 -9.23 0.50
N ILE A 74 11.38 -9.72 -0.28
CA ILE A 74 11.26 -11.14 -0.63
C ILE A 74 11.38 -11.30 -2.14
N ARG A 75 11.77 -12.50 -2.58
CA ARG A 75 11.72 -12.86 -4.00
C ARG A 75 10.30 -13.34 -4.33
N ASN A 76 9.65 -12.73 -5.32
CA ASN A 76 8.36 -13.19 -5.82
C ASN A 76 8.52 -14.39 -6.76
N ASN A 77 7.41 -14.94 -7.26
CA ASN A 77 7.42 -16.08 -8.18
C ASN A 77 8.09 -15.77 -9.52
N ASP A 78 8.11 -14.50 -9.93
CA ASP A 78 8.77 -14.03 -11.16
C ASP A 78 10.28 -13.81 -10.97
N GLY A 79 10.79 -13.98 -9.75
CA GLY A 79 12.19 -13.80 -9.41
C GLY A 79 12.57 -12.36 -9.02
N ASP A 80 11.63 -11.43 -8.93
CA ASP A 80 11.88 -10.05 -8.52
C ASP A 80 11.96 -9.89 -7.01
N LEU A 81 12.83 -8.98 -6.53
CA LEU A 81 12.84 -8.53 -5.14
C LEU A 81 11.79 -7.45 -4.91
N ILE A 82 10.82 -7.73 -4.04
CA ILE A 82 9.70 -6.83 -3.73
C ILE A 82 9.54 -6.66 -2.22
N TYR A 83 9.01 -5.52 -1.80
CA TYR A 83 8.60 -5.30 -0.42
C TYR A 83 7.35 -6.09 -0.07
N ALA A 84 7.34 -6.68 1.12
CA ALA A 84 6.20 -7.37 1.70
C ALA A 84 6.16 -7.16 3.22
N VAL A 85 4.95 -7.07 3.78
CA VAL A 85 4.72 -6.92 5.23
C VAL A 85 4.30 -8.28 5.80
N PRO A 86 4.87 -8.72 6.93
CA PRO A 86 4.41 -9.92 7.62
C PRO A 86 2.92 -9.80 8.00
N SER A 87 2.11 -10.81 7.67
CA SER A 87 0.67 -10.77 7.98
C SER A 87 0.43 -10.97 9.48
N GLU A 88 -0.44 -10.17 10.09
CA GLU A 88 -0.97 -10.48 11.43
C GLU A 88 -1.83 -11.75 11.34
N GLY A 89 -1.27 -12.89 11.75
CA GLY A 89 -1.97 -14.17 11.67
C GLY A 89 -1.05 -15.38 11.56
N GLY A 90 -0.03 -15.48 12.43
CA GLY A 90 0.81 -16.67 12.61
C GLY A 90 1.80 -16.99 11.49
N PHE A 91 1.53 -16.59 10.25
CA PHE A 91 2.45 -16.76 9.12
C PHE A 91 3.49 -15.64 9.11
N ARG A 92 4.59 -15.85 9.86
CA ARG A 92 5.75 -14.94 9.91
C ARG A 92 6.56 -14.85 8.61
N THR A 93 6.15 -15.58 7.57
CA THR A 93 6.80 -15.53 6.27
C THR A 93 6.06 -14.52 5.39
N PRO A 94 6.63 -13.33 5.14
CA PRO A 94 6.06 -12.40 4.17
C PRO A 94 5.92 -13.12 2.82
N ARG A 95 4.74 -13.00 2.22
CA ARG A 95 4.40 -13.62 0.94
C ARG A 95 4.20 -12.53 -0.10
N ALA A 96 4.51 -12.86 -1.34
CA ALA A 96 4.22 -11.98 -2.45
C ALA A 96 2.69 -11.74 -2.52
N PRO A 97 2.26 -10.52 -2.89
CA PRO A 97 0.85 -10.21 -3.07
C PRO A 97 0.21 -11.22 -4.01
N LEU A 98 -0.84 -11.88 -3.52
CA LEU A 98 -1.71 -12.75 -4.31
C LEU A 98 -2.84 -11.86 -4.84
N GLY A 99 -3.15 -11.95 -6.14
CA GLY A 99 -4.34 -11.31 -6.69
C GLY A 99 -5.60 -11.79 -5.95
N GLU A 100 -6.68 -11.00 -6.00
CA GLU A 100 -7.92 -11.29 -5.24
C GLU A 100 -8.45 -12.71 -5.52
N SER A 101 -8.46 -13.15 -6.79
CA SER A 101 -8.86 -14.53 -7.15
C SER A 101 -8.00 -15.63 -6.52
N ALA A 102 -6.71 -15.37 -6.32
CA ALA A 102 -5.81 -16.34 -5.68
C ALA A 102 -5.99 -16.38 -4.15
N LYS A 103 -6.40 -15.28 -3.52
CA LYS A 103 -6.81 -15.26 -2.10
C LYS A 103 -8.11 -16.03 -1.90
N GLU A 104 -9.10 -15.81 -2.76
CA GLU A 104 -10.38 -16.54 -2.74
C GLU A 104 -10.17 -18.04 -2.90
N GLU A 105 -9.38 -18.48 -3.88
CA GLU A 105 -9.10 -19.90 -4.10
C GLU A 105 -8.37 -20.53 -2.90
N ARG A 106 -7.41 -19.81 -2.29
CA ARG A 106 -6.77 -20.26 -1.04
C ARG A 106 -7.78 -20.40 0.09
N MET A 107 -8.64 -19.41 0.29
CA MET A 107 -9.66 -19.44 1.34
C MET A 107 -10.65 -20.60 1.10
N ARG A 108 -11.03 -20.82 -0.15
CA ARG A 108 -11.87 -21.95 -0.56
C ARG A 108 -11.21 -23.30 -0.24
N ARG A 109 -9.93 -23.48 -0.53
CA ARG A 109 -9.21 -24.72 -0.17
C ARG A 109 -9.09 -24.92 1.34
N LEU A 110 -8.69 -23.88 2.07
CA LEU A 110 -8.54 -23.97 3.52
C LEU A 110 -9.87 -24.22 4.23
N SER A 111 -10.96 -23.60 3.75
CA SER A 111 -12.29 -23.89 4.28
C SER A 111 -12.71 -25.33 3.98
N GLN A 112 -12.40 -25.87 2.79
CA GLN A 112 -12.66 -27.30 2.50
C GLN A 112 -11.87 -28.26 3.40
N GLU A 113 -10.65 -27.91 3.77
CA GLU A 113 -9.78 -28.76 4.60
C GLU A 113 -10.07 -28.65 6.11
N LEU A 114 -10.43 -27.46 6.59
CA LEU A 114 -10.45 -27.15 8.02
C LEU A 114 -11.84 -26.83 8.59
N LEU A 115 -12.82 -26.47 7.75
CA LEU A 115 -14.14 -26.05 8.23
C LEU A 115 -14.99 -27.28 8.57
N ILE A 116 -15.35 -27.40 9.84
CA ILE A 116 -16.18 -28.51 10.34
C ILE A 116 -17.68 -28.16 10.27
N SER A 117 -18.04 -26.92 10.62
CA SER A 117 -19.43 -26.39 10.53
C SER A 117 -19.43 -24.85 10.49
N ALA A 118 -20.51 -24.27 9.95
CA ALA A 118 -20.75 -22.82 9.97
C ALA A 118 -22.25 -22.55 10.12
N GLU A 119 -22.65 -21.83 11.16
CA GLU A 119 -24.02 -21.35 11.36
C GLU A 119 -24.06 -19.83 11.17
N ALA A 120 -25.06 -19.35 10.42
CA ALA A 120 -25.28 -17.93 10.22
C ALA A 120 -26.37 -17.44 11.17
N SER A 121 -26.08 -16.39 11.93
CA SER A 121 -27.11 -15.54 12.53
C SER A 121 -27.19 -14.28 11.68
N ALA A 122 -28.40 -13.92 11.22
CA ALA A 122 -28.58 -12.70 10.44
C ALA A 122 -28.06 -11.47 11.21
N ASN A 123 -27.41 -10.53 10.51
CA ASN A 123 -26.87 -9.29 11.05
C ASN A 123 -27.13 -8.14 10.06
#